data_AF-A0A957CBS3-F1
#
_entry.id   AF-A0A957CBS3-F1
#
_cell.length_a   1.000
_cell.length_b   1.000
_cell.length_c   1.000
_cell.angle_alpha   90.00
_cell.angle_beta   90.00
_cell.angle_gamma   90.00
#
_symmetry.space_group_name_H-M   'P 1'
#
loop_
_entity.id
_entity.type
_entity.pdbx_description
1 polymer ?
#
loop_
_entity_poly.entity_id
_entity_poly.type
_entity_poly.pdbx_seq_one_letter_code
_entity_poly.pdbx_strand_id
1 'polypeptide(L)'
;MKTTIRSLSFKLTLAFMVVSVLGTVMVAVLVNWQTRRQFGNLVQTLYQNELADLGDQLASYYAQTGSWQGVERFFYTEQPDSDPHDKHDRWIPATLVDSNQQFILGDRRYSPGEQLPDSLVETGLPI
;
A
#
# COMPACT_ATOMS: atom_id res chain seq x y z
N MET A 1 -11.27 15.61 66.78
CA MET A 1 -10.09 15.37 65.92
C MET A 1 -10.56 15.29 64.47
N LYS A 2 -10.20 16.28 63.64
CA LYS A 2 -10.63 16.38 62.24
C LYS A 2 -9.78 15.39 61.42
N THR A 3 -10.41 14.40 60.79
CA THR A 3 -9.74 13.37 59.97
C THR A 3 -9.23 13.98 58.66
N THR A 4 -8.10 14.67 58.72
CA THR A 4 -7.39 15.27 57.57
C THR A 4 -6.75 14.23 56.65
N ILE A 5 -6.50 13.01 57.15
CA ILE A 5 -5.78 11.95 56.43
C ILE A 5 -6.56 11.43 55.20
N ARG A 6 -7.90 11.41 55.24
CA ARG A 6 -8.72 10.85 54.15
C ARG A 6 -8.73 11.72 52.88
N SER A 7 -8.59 13.04 53.02
CA SER A 7 -8.59 13.99 51.89
C SER A 7 -7.22 14.07 51.21
N LEU A 8 -6.13 13.91 51.98
CA LEU A 8 -4.78 14.03 51.45
C LEU A 8 -4.41 12.83 50.58
N SER A 9 -4.66 11.60 51.06
CA SER A 9 -4.45 10.38 50.27
C SER A 9 -5.32 10.38 49.01
N PHE A 10 -6.57 10.84 49.09
CA PHE A 10 -7.46 10.93 47.94
C PHE A 10 -6.94 11.88 46.86
N LYS A 11 -6.44 13.07 47.24
CA LYS A 11 -5.80 14.01 46.31
C LYS A 11 -4.55 13.41 45.66
N LEU A 12 -3.75 12.67 46.43
CA LEU A 12 -2.53 12.04 45.93
C LEU A 12 -2.85 10.94 44.90
N THR A 13 -3.81 10.06 45.20
CA THR A 13 -4.26 9.02 44.28
C THR A 13 -4.87 9.61 43.01
N LEU A 14 -5.67 10.68 43.14
CA LEU A 14 -6.24 11.38 41.99
C LEU A 14 -5.16 12.00 41.11
N ALA A 15 -4.17 12.67 41.72
CA ALA A 15 -3.03 13.23 40.99
C ALA A 15 -2.25 12.13 40.26
N PHE A 16 -1.99 11.00 40.93
CA PHE A 16 -1.28 9.87 40.32
C PHE A 16 -2.04 9.27 39.14
N MET A 17 -3.36 9.13 39.27
CA MET A 17 -4.23 8.63 38.21
C MET A 17 -4.28 9.57 37.01
N VAL A 18 -4.34 10.88 37.25
CA VAL A 18 -4.32 11.87 36.16
C VAL A 18 -2.97 11.84 35.44
N VAL A 19 -1.85 11.78 36.17
CA VAL A 19 -0.51 11.73 35.59
C VAL A 19 -0.28 10.44 34.80
N SER A 20 -0.72 9.29 35.30
CA SER A 20 -0.60 8.02 34.56
C SER A 20 -1.41 8.04 33.27
N VAL A 21 -2.65 8.52 33.31
CA VAL A 21 -3.49 8.67 32.12
C VAL A 21 -2.86 9.63 31.11
N LEU A 22 -2.36 10.78 31.56
CA LEU A 22 -1.67 11.73 30.68
C LEU A 22 -0.44 11.11 30.03
N GLY A 23 0.36 10.38 30.80
CA GLY A 23 1.54 9.68 30.30
C GLY A 23 1.19 8.66 29.22
N THR A 24 0.18 7.82 29.47
CA THR A 24 -0.30 6.82 28.50
C THR A 24 -0.84 7.47 27.23
N VAL A 25 -1.64 8.53 27.35
CA VAL A 25 -2.19 9.26 26.19
C VAL A 25 -1.07 9.88 25.37
N MET A 26 -0.09 10.51 26.02
CA MET A 26 1.07 11.11 25.35
C MET A 26 1.85 10.06 24.54
N VAL A 27 2.15 8.90 25.15
CA VAL A 27 2.84 7.81 24.47
C VAL A 27 2.01 7.26 23.31
N ALA A 28 0.71 7.04 23.50
CA ALA A 28 -0.18 6.55 22.44
C ALA A 28 -0.23 7.51 21.24
N VAL A 29 -0.26 8.83 21.49
CA VAL A 29 -0.21 9.85 20.44
C VAL A 29 1.13 9.81 19.71
N LEU A 30 2.24 9.73 20.43
CA LEU A 30 3.58 9.67 19.83
C LEU A 30 3.77 8.41 18.97
N VAL A 31 3.35 7.25 19.48
CA VAL A 31 3.36 5.99 18.73
C VAL A 31 2.52 6.12 17.47
N ASN A 32 1.27 6.59 17.58
CA ASN A 32 0.41 6.80 16.42
C ASN A 32 1.01 7.79 15.40
N TRP A 33 1.71 8.83 15.86
CA TRP A 33 2.35 9.81 14.97
C TRP A 33 3.59 9.24 14.27
N GLN A 34 4.38 8.44 14.99
CA GLN A 34 5.55 7.75 14.45
C GLN A 34 5.17 6.65 13.45
N THR A 35 4.13 5.88 13.76
CA THR A 35 3.52 4.88 12.87
C THR A 35 3.04 5.54 11.58
N ARG A 36 2.27 6.63 11.65
CA ARG A 36 1.77 7.31 10.44
C ARG A 36 2.88 7.81 9.52
N ARG A 37 3.98 8.32 10.08
CA ARG A 37 5.12 8.82 9.28
C ARG A 37 5.93 7.69 8.65
N GLN A 38 6.13 6.57 9.34
CA GLN A 38 6.92 5.46 8.81
C GLN A 38 6.13 4.57 7.85
N PHE A 39 4.83 4.33 8.10
CA PHE A 39 4.00 3.56 7.16
C PHE A 39 3.84 4.27 5.81
N GLY A 40 3.68 5.60 5.79
CA GLY A 40 3.64 6.35 4.53
C GLY A 40 4.90 6.14 3.68
N ASN A 41 6.07 6.20 4.32
CA ASN A 41 7.35 5.99 3.64
C ASN A 41 7.55 4.53 3.21
N LEU A 42 7.13 3.56 4.04
CA LEU A 42 7.25 2.14 3.70
C LEU A 42 6.38 1.78 2.50
N VAL A 43 5.11 2.21 2.51
CA VAL A 43 4.18 2.02 1.39
C VAL A 43 4.75 2.68 0.14
N GLN A 44 5.19 3.93 0.21
CA GLN A 44 5.71 4.61 -0.97
C GLN A 44 6.98 3.97 -1.54
N THR A 45 7.87 3.47 -0.68
CA THR A 45 9.13 2.82 -1.12
C THR A 45 8.86 1.44 -1.72
N LEU A 46 7.97 0.66 -1.13
CA LEU A 46 7.58 -0.65 -1.65
C LEU A 46 6.91 -0.52 -3.02
N TYR A 47 5.96 0.41 -3.15
CA TYR A 47 5.28 0.66 -4.43
C TYR A 47 6.24 1.11 -5.53
N GLN A 48 7.22 1.98 -5.22
CA GLN A 48 8.18 2.46 -6.23
C GLN A 48 9.11 1.36 -6.74
N ASN A 49 9.63 0.52 -5.83
CA ASN A 49 10.53 -0.56 -6.23
C ASN A 49 9.80 -1.64 -7.05
N GLU A 50 8.57 -1.97 -6.67
CA GLU A 50 7.77 -2.95 -7.39
C GLU A 50 7.36 -2.45 -8.78
N LEU A 51 6.99 -1.17 -8.91
CA LEU A 51 6.72 -0.55 -10.22
C LEU A 51 7.94 -0.52 -11.14
N ALA A 52 9.13 -0.25 -10.61
CA ALA A 52 10.37 -0.23 -11.39
C ALA A 52 10.73 -1.62 -11.92
N ASP A 53 10.67 -2.65 -11.06
CA ASP A 53 10.96 -4.03 -11.46
C ASP A 53 9.94 -4.57 -12.48
N LEU A 54 8.65 -4.22 -12.32
CA LEU A 54 7.62 -4.52 -13.31
C LEU A 54 7.87 -3.82 -14.64
N GLY A 55 8.31 -2.56 -14.62
CA GLY A 55 8.68 -1.80 -15.82
C GLY A 55 9.81 -2.47 -16.61
N ASP A 56 10.86 -2.89 -15.92
CA ASP A 56 12.01 -3.57 -16.54
C ASP A 56 11.61 -4.94 -17.14
N GLN A 57 10.74 -5.69 -16.48
CA GLN A 57 10.21 -6.96 -17.00
C GLN A 57 9.33 -6.75 -18.24
N LEU A 58 8.45 -5.74 -18.23
CA LEU A 58 7.59 -5.39 -19.35
C LEU A 58 8.39 -4.92 -20.57
N ALA A 59 9.39 -4.05 -20.35
CA ALA A 59 10.30 -3.60 -21.39
C ALA A 59 11.06 -4.77 -22.01
N SER A 60 11.54 -5.70 -21.18
CA SER A 60 12.23 -6.91 -21.63
C SER A 60 11.32 -7.84 -22.44
N TYR A 61 10.04 -7.97 -22.05
CA TYR A 61 9.05 -8.76 -22.79
C TYR A 61 8.76 -8.16 -24.16
N TYR A 62 8.52 -6.84 -24.22
CA TYR A 62 8.26 -6.13 -25.46
C TYR A 62 9.47 -6.17 -26.40
N ALA A 63 10.69 -6.05 -25.88
CA ALA A 63 11.91 -6.18 -26.67
C ALA A 63 12.06 -7.57 -27.32
N GLN A 64 11.56 -8.63 -26.68
CA GLN A 64 11.67 -10.01 -27.18
C GLN A 64 10.53 -10.39 -28.14
N THR A 65 9.30 -9.96 -27.84
CA THR A 65 8.10 -10.37 -28.58
C THR A 65 7.65 -9.35 -29.60
N GLY A 66 8.01 -8.07 -29.44
CA GLY A 66 7.55 -6.95 -30.27
C GLY A 66 6.04 -6.71 -30.19
N SER A 67 5.33 -7.33 -29.25
CA SER A 67 3.88 -7.19 -29.09
C SER A 67 3.49 -7.44 -27.64
N TRP A 68 2.34 -6.91 -27.23
CA TRP A 68 1.77 -7.18 -25.91
C TRP A 68 0.90 -8.45 -25.87
N GLN A 69 0.90 -9.26 -26.93
CA GLN A 69 -0.01 -10.39 -27.08
C GLN A 69 0.37 -11.55 -26.15
N GLY A 70 -0.48 -11.87 -25.18
CA GLY A 70 -0.26 -12.95 -24.21
C GLY A 70 0.56 -12.52 -22.99
N VAL A 71 0.80 -11.21 -22.82
CA VAL A 71 1.41 -10.67 -21.61
C VAL A 71 0.59 -11.03 -20.36
N GLU A 72 -0.74 -11.15 -20.48
CA GLU A 72 -1.60 -11.56 -19.38
C GLU A 72 -1.22 -12.95 -18.83
N ARG A 73 -0.79 -13.88 -19.69
CA ARG A 73 -0.38 -15.21 -19.23
C ARG A 73 0.92 -15.17 -18.44
N PHE A 74 1.83 -14.26 -18.77
CA PHE A 74 3.09 -14.12 -18.04
C PHE A 74 2.84 -13.66 -16.59
N PHE A 75 1.85 -12.80 -16.37
CA PHE A 75 1.53 -12.25 -15.05
C PHE A 75 0.48 -13.03 -14.25
N TYR A 76 -0.49 -13.69 -14.94
CA TYR A 76 -1.51 -14.54 -14.31
C TYR A 76 -1.15 -16.04 -14.30
N THR A 77 0.07 -16.42 -14.69
CA THR A 77 0.51 -17.81 -14.49
C THR A 77 0.48 -18.09 -12.99
N GLU A 78 -0.47 -18.92 -12.58
CA GLU A 78 -0.51 -19.60 -11.29
C GLU A 78 0.88 -20.22 -11.08
N GLN A 79 1.70 -19.60 -10.23
CA GLN A 79 2.97 -20.19 -9.85
C GLN A 79 2.66 -21.55 -9.23
N PRO A 80 3.14 -22.68 -9.79
CA PRO A 80 2.76 -24.01 -9.32
C PRO A 80 3.16 -24.30 -7.87
N ASP A 81 4.10 -23.50 -7.33
CA ASP A 81 4.62 -23.59 -5.96
C ASP A 81 4.03 -22.54 -5.00
N SER A 82 2.98 -21.81 -5.40
CA SER A 82 2.25 -20.95 -4.47
C SER A 82 1.43 -21.84 -3.53
N ASP A 83 1.62 -21.71 -2.22
CA ASP A 83 0.78 -22.35 -1.22
C ASP A 83 -0.71 -22.21 -1.62
N PRO A 84 -1.51 -23.28 -1.68
CA PRO A 84 -2.93 -23.21 -2.08
C PRO A 84 -3.78 -22.24 -1.24
N HIS A 85 -3.30 -21.86 -0.06
CA HIS A 85 -3.93 -20.86 0.79
C HIS A 85 -3.51 -19.42 0.47
N ASP A 86 -2.43 -19.25 -0.29
CA ASP A 86 -1.88 -17.96 -0.67
C ASP A 86 -2.36 -17.57 -2.07
N LYS A 87 -3.66 -17.25 -2.14
CA LYS A 87 -4.25 -16.57 -3.30
C LYS A 87 -3.83 -15.11 -3.29
N HIS A 88 -2.53 -14.86 -3.38
CA HIS A 88 -2.04 -13.58 -3.86
C HIS A 88 -2.34 -13.53 -5.36
N ASP A 89 -3.60 -13.21 -5.64
CA ASP A 89 -3.96 -12.49 -6.84
C ASP A 89 -2.96 -11.36 -6.98
N ARG A 90 -2.03 -11.49 -7.92
CA ARG A 90 -0.95 -10.52 -8.13
C ARG A 90 -1.63 -9.23 -8.55
N TRP A 91 -1.94 -8.39 -7.57
CA TRP A 91 -2.54 -7.09 -7.80
C TRP A 91 -1.47 -6.25 -8.47
N ILE A 92 -1.61 -6.03 -9.76
CA ILE A 92 -0.70 -5.17 -10.50
C ILE A 92 -1.03 -3.74 -10.07
N PRO A 93 -0.09 -3.01 -9.43
CA PRO A 93 -0.35 -1.67 -8.92
C PRO A 93 -0.41 -0.61 -10.04
N ALA A 94 -0.21 -1.03 -11.30
CA ALA A 94 -0.25 -0.20 -12.49
C ALA A 94 -1.14 -0.81 -13.57
N THR A 95 -1.68 0.06 -14.42
CA THR A 95 -2.40 -0.33 -15.63
C THR A 95 -1.49 -0.16 -16.83
N LEU A 96 -1.26 -1.25 -17.55
CA LEU A 96 -0.53 -1.30 -18.81
C LEU A 96 -1.47 -0.92 -19.95
N VAL A 97 -1.03 0.05 -20.74
CA VAL A 97 -1.78 0.61 -21.85
C VAL A 97 -0.87 0.61 -23.07
N ASP A 98 -1.41 0.21 -24.22
CA ASP A 98 -0.70 0.30 -25.49
C ASP A 98 -0.60 1.76 -25.97
N SER A 99 0.29 2.00 -26.93
CA SER A 99 0.41 3.24 -27.72
C SER A 99 -0.92 3.73 -28.32
N ASN A 100 -1.87 2.83 -28.56
CA ASN A 100 -3.23 3.14 -29.03
C ASN A 100 -4.23 3.42 -27.91
N GLN A 101 -3.76 3.65 -26.67
CA GLN A 101 -4.57 3.85 -25.46
C GLN A 101 -5.49 2.66 -25.11
N GLN A 102 -5.17 1.48 -25.63
CA GLN A 102 -5.93 0.26 -25.34
C GLN A 102 -5.44 -0.36 -24.03
N PHE A 103 -6.37 -0.64 -23.12
CA PHE A 103 -6.12 -1.35 -21.88
C PHE A 103 -5.66 -2.78 -22.20
N ILE A 104 -4.47 -3.16 -21.73
CA ILE A 104 -3.95 -4.53 -21.89
C ILE A 104 -4.10 -5.30 -20.57
N LEU A 105 -3.64 -4.71 -19.46
CA LEU A 105 -3.48 -5.40 -18.18
C LEU A 105 -3.55 -4.41 -17.03
N GLY A 106 -4.24 -4.70 -15.91
CA GLY A 106 -4.29 -3.74 -14.78
C GLY A 106 -5.52 -3.84 -13.90
N ASP A 107 -6.13 -2.68 -13.58
CA ASP A 107 -7.30 -2.59 -12.71
C ASP A 107 -8.48 -3.41 -13.26
N ARG A 108 -9.08 -4.25 -12.39
CA ARG A 108 -10.24 -5.10 -12.70
C ARG A 108 -11.49 -4.35 -13.15
N ARG A 109 -11.50 -3.02 -13.01
CA ARG A 109 -12.58 -2.16 -13.47
C ARG A 109 -12.66 -2.03 -14.99
N TYR A 110 -11.57 -2.32 -15.71
CA TYR A 110 -11.51 -2.18 -17.17
C TYR A 110 -11.32 -3.54 -17.84
N SER A 111 -11.93 -3.67 -19.02
CA SER A 111 -11.82 -4.92 -19.80
C SER A 111 -10.65 -4.85 -20.78
N PRO A 112 -9.93 -5.96 -21.04
CA PRO A 112 -8.94 -6.06 -22.12
C PRO A 112 -9.48 -5.52 -23.43
N GLY A 113 -8.77 -4.54 -24.02
CA GLY A 113 -9.13 -3.86 -25.26
C GLY A 113 -10.00 -2.61 -25.13
N GLU A 114 -10.39 -2.21 -23.93
CA GLU A 114 -11.11 -0.96 -23.68
C GLU A 114 -10.19 0.26 -23.86
N GLN A 115 -10.67 1.32 -24.53
CA GLN A 115 -9.93 2.58 -24.61
C GLN A 115 -10.05 3.31 -23.28
N LEU A 116 -8.90 3.63 -22.69
CA LEU A 116 -8.87 4.39 -21.45
C LEU A 116 -9.00 5.89 -21.72
N PRO A 117 -9.64 6.65 -20.81
CA PRO A 117 -9.70 8.10 -20.91
C PRO A 117 -8.29 8.73 -20.94
N ASP A 118 -8.09 9.76 -21.78
CA ASP A 118 -6.82 10.50 -21.90
C ASP A 118 -6.24 10.93 -20.54
N SER A 119 -7.11 11.32 -19.61
CA SER A 119 -6.73 11.74 -18.26
C SER A 119 -6.00 10.66 -17.45
N LEU A 120 -6.24 9.36 -17.73
CA LEU A 120 -5.50 8.27 -17.08
C LEU A 120 -4.15 8.03 -17.76
N VAL A 121 -4.08 8.17 -19.08
CA VAL A 121 -2.87 7.92 -19.86
C VAL A 121 -1.81 9.00 -19.61
N GLU A 122 -2.21 10.26 -19.45
CA GLU A 122 -1.30 11.37 -19.15
C GLU A 122 -0.57 11.23 -17.81
N THR A 123 -1.10 10.41 -16.88
CA THR A 123 -0.48 10.16 -15.58
C THR A 123 0.45 8.93 -15.59
N GLY A 124 0.52 8.21 -16.71
CA GLY A 124 1.28 6.98 -16.87
C GLY A 124 2.79 7.22 -17.07
N LEU A 125 3.59 6.21 -16.70
CA LEU A 125 5.02 6.17 -17.02
C LEU A 125 5.20 5.58 -18.43
N PRO A 126 5.86 6.28 -19.37
CA PRO A 126 6.19 5.70 -20.66
C PRO A 126 7.29 4.64 -20.47
N ILE A 127 7.10 3.50 -21.13
CA ILE A 127 8.03 2.37 -21.20
C ILE A 127 8.48 2.15 -22.64
#